data_AF-A0A5Q0H2P3-F1
#
_entry.id   AF-A0A5Q0H2P3-F1
#
_cell.length_a   1.000
_cell.length_b   1.000
_cell.length_c   1.000
_cell.angle_alpha   90.00
_cell.angle_beta   90.00
_cell.angle_gamma   90.00
#
_symmetry.space_group_name_H-M   'P 1'
#
loop_
_entity.id
_entity.type
_entity.pdbx_description
1 polymer ?
#
loop_
_entity_poly.entity_id
_entity_poly.type
_entity_poly.pdbx_seq_one_letter_code
_entity_poly.pdbx_strand_id
1 'polypeptide(L)' 'MPARRLEILLPADVTVREYAAVAHAVWAVLNAAGFGRDSALRPDEGISDAELNAAFDQDVAGYPWSP' A
#
# COMPACT_ATOMS: atom_id res chain seq x y z
N MET A 1 23.29 4.22 3.33
CA MET A 1 23.35 4.51 1.89
C MET A 1 22.48 5.72 1.59
N PRO A 2 22.83 6.57 0.63
CA PRO A 2 21.95 7.65 0.18
C PRO A 2 20.67 7.05 -0.44
N ALA A 3 19.51 7.44 0.09
CA ALA A 3 18.21 6.99 -0.40
C ALA A 3 17.55 8.10 -1.23
N ARG A 4 16.82 7.73 -2.29
CA ARG A 4 15.91 8.64 -3.00
C ARG A 4 14.50 8.43 -2.45
N ARG A 5 13.80 9.51 -2.11
CA ARG A 5 12.44 9.48 -1.53
C ARG A 5 11.44 10.08 -2.50
N LEU A 6 10.33 9.37 -2.70
CA LEU A 6 9.10 9.87 -3.30
C LEU A 6 8.02 9.85 -2.22
N GLU A 7 7.21 10.89 -2.15
CA GLU A 7 6.13 11.01 -1.17
C GLU A 7 4.82 11.31 -1.89
N ILE A 8 3.77 10.59 -1.49
CA ILE A 8 2.42 10.73 -2.04
C ILE A 8 1.54 11.21 -0.89
N LEU A 9 1.01 12.42 -1.03
CA LEU A 9 0.06 12.99 -0.08
C LEU A 9 -1.35 12.74 -0.58
N LEU A 10 -2.18 12.12 0.26
CA LEU A 10 -3.58 11.86 -0.03
C LEU A 10 -4.48 12.88 0.72
N PRO A 11 -5.70 13.15 0.23
CA PRO A 11 -6.69 13.91 0.97
C PRO A 11 -6.95 13.30 2.36
N ALA A 12 -7.22 14.16 3.35
CA ALA A 12 -7.42 13.73 4.73
C ALA A 12 -8.71 12.92 4.96
N ASP A 13 -9.64 12.96 4.00
CA ASP A 13 -10.92 12.26 4.01
C ASP A 13 -10.89 10.93 3.25
N VAL A 14 -9.71 10.50 2.76
CA VAL A 14 -9.52 9.16 2.18
C VAL A 14 -9.90 8.10 3.20
N THR A 15 -10.72 7.16 2.76
CA THR A 15 -11.07 6.01 3.59
C THR A 15 -9.90 5.03 3.69
N VAL A 16 -9.92 4.20 4.74
CA VAL A 16 -8.95 3.10 4.92
C VAL A 16 -8.85 2.21 3.68
N ARG A 17 -9.98 1.93 3.03
CA ARG A 17 -10.05 1.10 1.82
C ARG A 17 -9.33 1.76 0.64
N GLU A 18 -9.58 3.04 0.41
CA GLU A 18 -8.93 3.79 -0.67
C GLU A 18 -7.43 3.95 -0.40
N TYR A 19 -7.06 4.20 0.86
CA TYR A 19 -5.67 4.26 1.29
C TYR A 19 -4.93 2.96 0.98
N ALA A 20 -5.51 1.81 1.38
CA ALA A 20 -4.95 0.51 1.10
C ALA A 20 -4.81 0.25 -0.40
N ALA A 21 -5.85 0.53 -1.19
CA ALA A 21 -5.80 0.37 -2.64
C ALA A 21 -4.63 1.16 -3.27
N VAL A 22 -4.42 2.41 -2.85
CA VAL A 22 -3.28 3.22 -3.31
C VAL A 22 -1.95 2.62 -2.88
N ALA A 23 -1.80 2.24 -1.61
CA ALA A 23 -0.57 1.63 -1.10
C ALA A 23 -0.20 0.37 -1.88
N HIS A 24 -1.16 -0.54 -2.08
CA HIS A 24 -0.95 -1.76 -2.86
C HIS A 24 -0.62 -1.49 -4.33
N ALA A 25 -1.27 -0.50 -4.96
CA ALA A 25 -0.97 -0.10 -6.33
C ALA A 25 0.47 0.45 -6.47
N VAL A 26 0.91 1.30 -5.54
CA VAL A 26 2.28 1.82 -5.52
C VAL A 26 3.28 0.68 -5.31
N TRP A 27 2.99 -0.24 -4.40
CA TRP A 27 3.84 -1.41 -4.17
C TRP A 27 3.98 -2.28 -5.42
N ALA A 28 2.88 -2.53 -6.13
CA ALA A 28 2.88 -3.29 -7.37
C ALA A 28 3.79 -2.64 -8.44
N VAL A 29 3.76 -1.31 -8.57
CA VAL A 29 4.65 -0.56 -9.48
C VAL A 29 6.11 -0.70 -9.07
N LEU A 30 6.43 -0.55 -7.79
CA LEU A 30 7.81 -0.71 -7.29
C LEU A 30 8.34 -2.13 -7.51
N ASN A 31 7.50 -3.15 -7.30
CA ASN A 31 7.83 -4.54 -7.61
C ASN A 31 8.10 -4.74 -9.11
N ALA A 32 7.21 -4.25 -9.98
CA ALA A 32 7.37 -4.38 -11.42
C ALA A 32 8.64 -3.67 -11.95
N ALA A 33 9.04 -2.56 -11.31
CA ALA A 33 10.25 -1.82 -11.62
C ALA A 33 11.53 -2.42 -10.99
N GLY A 34 11.43 -3.52 -10.23
CA GLY A 34 12.58 -4.19 -9.61
C GLY A 34 13.05 -3.59 -8.28
N PHE A 35 12.32 -2.63 -7.71
CA PHE A 35 12.68 -1.94 -6.47
C PHE A 35 12.02 -2.52 -5.21
N GLY A 36 11.15 -3.52 -5.35
CA GLY A 36 10.36 -4.07 -4.25
C GLY A 36 11.15 -4.57 -3.03
N ARG A 37 12.36 -5.12 -3.23
CA ARG A 37 13.18 -5.65 -2.12
C ARG A 37 13.84 -4.56 -1.29
N ASP A 38 14.14 -3.42 -1.92
CA ASP A 38 14.89 -2.32 -1.31
C ASP A 38 14.00 -1.11 -0.97
N SER A 39 12.71 -1.22 -1.27
CA SER A 39 11.71 -0.18 -1.00
C SER A 39 10.90 -0.54 0.24
N ALA A 40 10.40 0.49 0.90
CA ALA A 40 9.40 0.36 1.94
C ALA A 40 8.32 1.41 1.70
N LEU A 41 7.06 1.02 1.81
CA LEU A 41 5.98 1.98 2.03
C LEU A 41 5.93 2.28 3.51
N ARG A 42 5.83 3.56 3.85
CA ARG A 42 5.63 4.00 5.22
C ARG A 42 4.19 4.51 5.30
N PRO A 43 3.30 3.82 6.02
CA PRO A 43 1.99 4.38 6.31
C PRO A 43 2.14 5.65 7.15
N ASP A 44 1.10 6.48 7.18
CA ASP A 44 1.06 7.59 8.14
C ASP A 44 0.84 7.08 9.57
N GLU A 45 0.92 7.96 10.57
CA GLU A 45 0.72 7.58 11.98
C GLU A 45 -0.73 7.19 12.34
N GLY A 46 -1.69 7.50 11.47
CA GLY A 46 -3.13 7.27 11.65
C GLY A 46 -3.62 5.90 11.18
N ILE A 47 -2.78 5.09 10.52
CA ILE A 47 -3.12 3.72 10.11
C ILE A 47 -1.93 2.77 10.27
N SER A 48 -2.15 1.63 10.93
CA SER A 48 -1.12 0.59 11.10
C SER A 48 -1.03 -0.35 9.89
N ASP A 49 0.13 -0.97 9.69
CA ASP A 49 0.36 -2.03 8.70
C ASP A 49 -0.66 -3.18 8.83
N ALA A 50 -1.08 -3.50 10.07
CA ALA A 50 -2.07 -4.54 10.32
C ALA A 50 -3.46 -4.17 9.80
N GLU A 51 -3.87 -2.90 9.96
CA GLU A 51 -5.15 -2.38 9.46
C GLU A 51 -5.16 -2.32 7.93
N LEU A 52 -4.04 -1.93 7.31
CA LEU A 52 -3.84 -1.97 5.87
C LEU A 52 -4.01 -3.37 5.29
N ASN A 53 -3.31 -4.36 5.85
CA ASN A 53 -3.39 -5.73 5.39
C ASN A 53 -4.80 -6.32 5.56
N ALA A 54 -5.46 -6.04 6.70
CA ALA A 54 -6.83 -6.50 6.93
C ALA A 54 -7.83 -5.91 5.91
N ALA A 55 -7.69 -4.64 5.55
CA ALA A 55 -8.54 -4.00 4.54
C ALA A 55 -8.31 -4.60 3.14
N PHE A 56 -7.07 -4.92 2.80
CA PHE A 56 -6.73 -5.60 1.55
C PHE A 56 -7.28 -7.02 1.51
N ASP A 57 -7.10 -7.80 2.58
CA ASP A 57 -7.61 -9.17 2.69
C ASP A 57 -9.13 -9.23 2.52
N GLN A 58 -9.86 -8.27 3.10
CA GLN A 58 -11.31 -8.14 2.88
C GLN A 58 -11.68 -7.84 1.43
N ASP A 59 -10.87 -7.04 0.72
CA ASP A 59 -11.14 -6.70 -0.68
C ASP A 59 -10.87 -7.87 -1.62
N VAL A 60 -9.76 -8.58 -1.43
CA VAL A 60 -9.37 -9.70 -2.30
C VAL A 60 -10.18 -10.97 -2.05
N ALA A 61 -10.87 -11.09 -0.91
CA ALA A 61 -11.77 -12.22 -0.62
C ALA A 61 -12.88 -12.41 -1.68
N GLY A 62 -13.23 -11.35 -2.41
CA GLY A 62 -14.21 -11.42 -3.51
C GLY A 62 -13.60 -11.81 -4.87
N TYR A 63 -12.28 -11.99 -4.97
CA TYR A 63 -11.63 -12.20 -6.27
C TYR A 63 -11.70 -13.67 -6.72
N PRO A 64 -11.86 -13.94 -8.05
CA PRO A 64 -11.95 -15.30 -8.60
C PRO A 64 -10.73 -16.20 -8.34
N TRP A 65 -9.61 -15.60 -7.92
CA TRP A 65 -8.33 -16.25 -7.66
C TRP A 65 -7.91 -16.15 -6.18
N SER A 66 -8.82 -15.73 -5.29
CA SER A 66 -8.63 -15.91 -3.85
C SER A 66 -8.71 -17.42 -3.53
N PRO A 67 -7.84 -17.97 -2.66
CA PRO A 67 -7.84 -19.40 -2.33
C PRO A 67 -9.17 -19.89 -1.73
#